data_AF-A0A6P0VSR3-F1
#
_entry.id   AF-A0A6P0VSR3-F1
#
_cell.length_a   1.000
_cell.length_b   1.000
_cell.length_c   1.000
_cell.angle_alpha   90.00
_cell.angle_beta   90.00
_cell.angle_gamma   90.00
#
_symmetry.space_group_name_H-M   'P 1'
#
loop_
_entity.id
_entity.type
_entity.pdbx_description
1 polymer ?
#
loop_
_entity_poly.entity_id
_entity_poly.type
_entity_poly.pdbx_seq_one_letter_code
_entity_poly.pdbx_strand_id
1 'polypeptide(L)'
;GTGFSLEQSDIILVILTNIAVFSSIIWLFTRNYPWLRLGLLGLLLALNLSANTDGWIATVWSVSPAPWIFRFDYLKYLLIGIPGTLVGDLIYSWLQSLDGERWRDGETETRGRRDKKRLNYLNVGEKKFSNTLSNERLVSSHWQTTRFLGIIGLMLLLIVVLLIGLQARLVWQTTLLSIILCISGFFLFSKPVNTTEKLLNSLYRWGVYWLGLGLCFEPYQGGIKKDNATMSYFFTTTGMAIFILILLIILIDVFKKQSWLQLLIDNGMNPMIAYVAFANVLWPILILTEWNDQINEMTATPVTGFLRGLAYTLIIACFVSLFTRLKLFLKT
;
A
#
# COMPACT_ATOMS: atom_id res chain seq x y z
N GLY A 1 21.52 -15.28 30.14
CA GLY A 1 20.25 -15.05 29.44
C GLY A 1 19.18 -14.79 30.46
N THR A 2 18.45 -13.69 30.33
CA THR A 2 17.16 -13.52 31.01
C THR A 2 16.20 -14.56 30.43
N GLY A 3 15.49 -15.33 31.26
CA GLY A 3 14.63 -16.42 30.80
C GLY A 3 13.52 -15.95 29.84
N PHE A 4 12.85 -16.89 29.17
CA PHE A 4 11.69 -16.61 28.32
C PHE A 4 10.62 -15.87 29.12
N SER A 5 10.30 -14.63 28.71
CA SER A 5 9.24 -13.82 29.31
C SER A 5 8.23 -13.44 28.24
N LEU A 6 6.95 -13.71 28.52
CA LEU A 6 5.83 -13.32 27.65
C LEU A 6 5.68 -11.79 27.53
N GLU A 7 6.30 -11.03 28.42
CA GLU A 7 6.29 -9.56 28.38
C GLU A 7 7.36 -8.97 27.44
N GLN A 8 8.32 -9.77 26.99
CA GLN A 8 9.35 -9.36 26.03
C GLN A 8 8.88 -9.58 24.58
N SER A 9 7.74 -9.02 24.24
CA SER A 9 7.19 -9.05 22.88
C SER A 9 7.48 -7.75 22.14
N ASP A 10 7.92 -7.85 20.88
CA ASP A 10 8.06 -6.67 20.01
C ASP A 10 6.71 -6.00 19.78
N ILE A 11 6.58 -4.78 20.30
CA ILE A 11 5.35 -3.98 20.27
C ILE A 11 4.76 -3.82 18.87
N ILE A 12 5.62 -3.73 17.85
CA ILE A 12 5.23 -3.60 16.45
C ILE A 12 4.48 -4.84 15.97
N LEU A 13 4.98 -6.04 16.29
CA LEU A 13 4.35 -7.31 15.90
C LEU A 13 3.02 -7.50 16.63
N VAL A 14 2.96 -7.12 17.90
CA VAL A 14 1.71 -7.16 18.68
C VAL A 14 0.65 -6.24 18.04
N ILE A 15 1.01 -5.00 17.70
CA ILE A 15 0.10 -4.06 17.04
C ILE A 15 -0.37 -4.60 15.68
N LEU A 16 0.56 -5.07 14.83
CA LEU A 16 0.22 -5.63 13.51
C LEU A 16 -0.73 -6.82 13.63
N THR A 17 -0.50 -7.71 14.59
CA THR A 17 -1.35 -8.88 14.84
C THR A 17 -2.77 -8.46 15.21
N ASN A 18 -2.91 -7.50 16.12
CA ASN A 18 -4.22 -6.97 16.50
C ASN A 18 -4.94 -6.32 15.32
N ILE A 19 -4.24 -5.47 14.55
CA ILE A 19 -4.83 -4.85 13.36
C ILE A 19 -5.32 -5.93 12.40
N ALA A 20 -4.50 -6.95 12.10
CA ALA A 20 -4.84 -8.00 11.16
C ALA A 20 -6.06 -8.81 11.63
N VAL A 21 -6.08 -9.25 12.89
CA VAL A 21 -7.18 -10.04 13.46
C VAL A 21 -8.49 -9.24 13.48
N PHE A 22 -8.49 -8.05 14.10
CA PHE A 22 -9.71 -7.25 14.23
C PHE A 22 -10.21 -6.70 12.90
N SER A 23 -9.32 -6.29 11.99
CA SER A 23 -9.73 -5.87 10.64
C SER A 23 -10.38 -7.02 9.86
N SER A 24 -9.85 -8.24 10.00
CA SER A 24 -10.42 -9.44 9.36
C SER A 24 -11.80 -9.78 9.93
N ILE A 25 -11.96 -9.73 11.26
CA ILE A 25 -13.25 -9.95 11.93
C ILE A 25 -14.28 -8.90 11.46
N ILE A 26 -13.91 -7.62 11.47
CA ILE A 26 -14.77 -6.54 10.99
C ILE A 26 -15.17 -6.79 9.53
N TRP A 27 -14.20 -7.12 8.67
CA TRP A 27 -14.46 -7.41 7.27
C TRP A 27 -15.42 -8.60 7.08
N LEU A 28 -15.28 -9.68 7.85
CA LEU A 28 -16.18 -10.84 7.78
C LEU A 28 -17.63 -10.46 8.04
N PHE A 29 -17.91 -9.67 9.07
CA PHE A 29 -19.27 -9.22 9.40
C PHE A 29 -19.82 -8.16 8.43
N THR A 30 -18.95 -7.46 7.71
CA THR A 30 -19.31 -6.33 6.85
C THR A 30 -19.04 -6.59 5.36
N ARG A 31 -18.80 -7.85 4.98
CA ARG A 31 -18.44 -8.25 3.62
C ARG A 31 -19.45 -7.76 2.58
N ASN A 32 -20.74 -7.89 2.89
CA ASN A 32 -21.84 -7.54 1.99
C ASN A 32 -22.25 -6.05 2.08
N TYR A 33 -21.78 -5.32 3.10
CA TYR A 33 -22.22 -3.95 3.40
C TYR A 33 -21.00 -3.06 3.70
N PRO A 34 -20.28 -2.56 2.68
CA PRO A 34 -19.09 -1.72 2.88
C PRO A 34 -19.41 -0.42 3.65
N TRP A 35 -20.65 0.08 3.58
CA TRP A 35 -21.12 1.22 4.37
C TRP A 35 -21.03 0.98 5.88
N LEU A 36 -21.25 -0.24 6.36
CA LEU A 36 -21.09 -0.58 7.78
C LEU A 36 -19.63 -0.46 8.23
N ARG A 37 -18.65 -0.71 7.34
CA ARG A 37 -17.23 -0.52 7.65
C ARG A 37 -16.89 0.95 7.87
N LEU A 38 -17.45 1.82 7.03
CA LEU A 38 -17.30 3.27 7.18
C LEU A 38 -18.01 3.77 8.45
N GLY A 39 -19.18 3.22 8.77
CA GLY A 39 -19.89 3.49 10.03
C GLY A 39 -19.07 3.09 11.25
N LEU A 40 -18.49 1.88 11.26
CA LEU A 40 -17.59 1.41 12.31
C LEU A 40 -16.33 2.28 12.41
N LEU A 41 -15.77 2.71 11.28
CA LEU A 41 -14.63 3.62 11.26
C LEU A 41 -15.00 4.98 11.89
N GLY A 42 -16.18 5.51 11.58
CA GLY A 42 -16.69 6.74 12.20
C GLY A 42 -16.91 6.60 13.71
N LEU A 43 -17.42 5.44 14.15
CA LEU A 43 -17.56 5.11 15.57
C LEU A 43 -16.19 5.01 16.27
N LEU A 44 -15.21 4.34 15.65
CA LEU A 44 -13.84 4.25 16.18
C LEU A 44 -13.17 5.63 16.26
N LEU A 45 -13.39 6.46 15.26
CA LEU A 45 -12.94 7.86 15.25
C LEU A 45 -13.56 8.64 16.42
N ALA A 46 -14.88 8.51 16.64
CA ALA A 46 -15.57 9.17 17.74
C ALA A 46 -15.07 8.70 19.12
N LEU A 47 -14.89 7.38 19.30
CA LEU A 47 -14.36 6.81 20.55
C LEU A 47 -12.93 7.29 20.81
N ASN A 48 -12.08 7.33 19.79
CA ASN A 48 -10.71 7.79 19.95
C ASN A 48 -10.65 9.30 20.29
N LEU A 49 -11.46 10.13 19.63
CA LEU A 49 -11.57 11.55 19.97
C LEU A 49 -12.07 11.74 21.41
N SER A 50 -13.06 10.96 21.84
CA SER A 50 -13.56 10.99 23.21
C SER A 50 -12.58 10.44 24.24
N ALA A 51 -11.68 9.53 23.86
CA ALA A 51 -10.65 9.01 24.75
C ALA A 51 -9.52 10.02 25.04
N ASN A 52 -9.37 11.05 24.21
CA ASN A 52 -8.39 12.12 24.42
C ASN A 52 -8.87 13.21 25.41
N THR A 53 -10.09 13.10 25.92
CA THR A 53 -10.67 13.98 26.93
C THR A 53 -10.89 13.20 28.23
N ASP A 54 -10.77 13.87 29.38
CA ASP A 54 -11.06 13.25 30.68
C ASP A 54 -12.51 12.75 30.73
N GLY A 55 -12.67 11.43 30.91
CA GLY A 55 -13.98 10.79 30.89
C GLY A 55 -13.89 9.27 31.03
N TRP A 56 -15.04 8.62 31.22
CA TRP A 56 -15.11 7.17 31.39
C TRP A 56 -14.58 6.41 30.16
N ILE A 57 -14.68 6.99 28.96
CA ILE A 57 -14.12 6.44 27.73
C ILE A 57 -12.60 6.35 27.82
N ALA A 58 -11.92 7.37 28.34
CA ALA A 58 -10.47 7.36 28.52
C ALA A 58 -10.03 6.25 29.49
N THR A 59 -10.80 6.03 30.56
CA THR A 59 -10.57 4.92 31.48
C THR A 59 -10.68 3.58 30.75
N VAL A 60 -11.75 3.36 29.98
CA VAL A 60 -11.94 2.11 29.21
C VAL A 60 -10.82 1.92 28.16
N TRP A 61 -10.41 2.99 27.49
CA TRP A 61 -9.37 2.94 26.45
C TRP A 61 -7.99 2.56 26.98
N SER A 62 -7.71 2.87 28.25
CA SER A 62 -6.47 2.50 28.94
C SER A 62 -6.51 1.09 29.56
N VAL A 63 -7.68 0.43 29.62
CA VAL A 63 -7.78 -0.94 30.11
C VAL A 63 -7.01 -1.89 29.18
N SER A 64 -6.33 -2.84 29.79
CA SER A 64 -5.51 -3.83 29.11
C SER A 64 -5.82 -5.22 29.66
N PRO A 65 -6.84 -5.92 29.12
CA PRO A 65 -7.25 -7.24 29.60
C PRO A 65 -6.10 -8.26 29.59
N ALA A 66 -5.19 -8.14 28.62
CA ALA A 66 -4.02 -8.99 28.49
C ALA A 66 -2.80 -8.14 28.09
N PRO A 67 -2.05 -7.55 29.05
CA PRO A 67 -0.98 -6.58 28.78
C PRO A 67 0.13 -7.04 27.84
N TRP A 68 0.32 -8.36 27.72
CA TRP A 68 1.31 -8.98 26.82
C TRP A 68 0.87 -9.03 25.35
N ILE A 69 -0.42 -8.85 25.03
CA ILE A 69 -0.92 -8.95 23.64
C ILE A 69 -1.98 -7.93 23.24
N PHE A 70 -2.74 -7.37 24.18
CA PHE A 70 -3.89 -6.54 23.84
C PHE A 70 -4.09 -5.37 24.79
N ARG A 71 -4.22 -4.18 24.19
CA ARG A 71 -4.67 -2.94 24.81
C ARG A 71 -5.78 -2.35 23.96
N PHE A 72 -6.82 -1.78 24.58
CA PHE A 72 -7.90 -1.12 23.84
C PHE A 72 -7.40 0.04 22.98
N ASP A 73 -6.34 0.72 23.42
CA ASP A 73 -5.67 1.75 22.63
C ASP A 73 -5.19 1.28 21.25
N TYR A 74 -4.87 0.01 21.06
CA TYR A 74 -4.46 -0.52 19.75
C TYR A 74 -5.59 -0.51 18.72
N LEU A 75 -6.86 -0.41 19.13
CA LEU A 75 -7.99 -0.33 18.21
C LEU A 75 -7.95 0.93 17.34
N LYS A 76 -7.23 1.99 17.74
CA LYS A 76 -7.04 3.18 16.90
C LYS A 76 -6.33 2.86 15.58
N TYR A 77 -5.49 1.83 15.55
CA TYR A 77 -4.80 1.43 14.31
C TYR A 77 -5.73 0.75 13.29
N LEU A 78 -6.96 0.38 13.68
CA LEU A 78 -8.01 -0.03 12.73
C LEU A 78 -8.40 1.10 11.77
N LEU A 79 -8.08 2.36 12.09
CA LEU A 79 -8.22 3.48 11.17
C LEU A 79 -7.33 3.35 9.92
N ILE A 80 -6.27 2.53 9.96
CA ILE A 80 -5.50 2.11 8.77
C ILE A 80 -6.02 0.78 8.23
N GLY A 81 -6.32 -0.17 9.13
CA GLY A 81 -6.76 -1.52 8.75
C GLY A 81 -8.04 -1.53 7.91
N ILE A 82 -9.06 -0.77 8.31
CA ILE A 82 -10.35 -0.72 7.62
C ILE A 82 -10.21 -0.17 6.18
N PRO A 83 -9.58 1.00 5.94
CA PRO A 83 -9.27 1.45 4.58
C PRO A 83 -8.48 0.41 3.78
N GLY A 84 -7.53 -0.29 4.41
CA GLY A 84 -6.80 -1.39 3.80
C GLY A 84 -7.72 -2.50 3.28
N THR A 85 -8.74 -2.89 4.04
CA THR A 85 -9.73 -3.89 3.59
C THR A 85 -10.60 -3.39 2.42
N LEU A 86 -10.92 -2.09 2.37
CA LEU A 86 -11.66 -1.50 1.24
C LEU A 86 -10.82 -1.52 -0.04
N VAL A 87 -9.54 -1.15 0.05
CA VAL A 87 -8.59 -1.25 -1.06
C VAL A 87 -8.40 -2.72 -1.47
N GLY A 88 -8.34 -3.63 -0.51
CA GLY A 88 -8.26 -5.08 -0.75
C GLY A 88 -9.44 -5.61 -1.58
N ASP A 89 -10.68 -5.20 -1.27
CA ASP A 89 -11.85 -5.57 -2.07
C ASP A 89 -11.79 -5.03 -3.50
N LEU A 90 -11.29 -3.80 -3.68
CA LEU A 90 -11.08 -3.22 -5.01
C LEU A 90 -10.06 -4.02 -5.81
N ILE A 91 -8.93 -4.40 -5.21
CA ILE A 91 -7.92 -5.24 -5.87
C ILE A 91 -8.49 -6.63 -6.18
N TYR A 92 -9.22 -7.24 -5.24
CA TYR A 92 -9.81 -8.57 -5.40
C TYR A 92 -10.84 -8.61 -6.55
N SER A 93 -11.69 -7.58 -6.65
CA SER A 93 -12.63 -7.44 -7.76
C SER A 93 -11.93 -7.21 -9.09
N TRP A 94 -10.85 -6.44 -9.11
CA TRP A 94 -10.02 -6.24 -10.30
C TRP A 94 -9.39 -7.56 -10.77
N LEU A 95 -8.78 -8.33 -9.87
CA LEU A 95 -8.18 -9.63 -10.21
C LEU A 95 -9.21 -10.60 -10.81
N GLN A 96 -10.40 -10.71 -10.22
CA GLN A 96 -11.48 -11.53 -10.79
C GLN A 96 -11.92 -11.04 -12.18
N SER A 97 -11.97 -9.72 -12.40
CA SER A 97 -12.33 -9.16 -13.70
C SER A 97 -11.29 -9.48 -14.78
N LEU A 98 -10.00 -9.48 -14.43
CA LEU A 98 -8.91 -9.84 -15.33
C LEU A 98 -8.96 -11.32 -15.71
N ASP A 99 -9.21 -12.21 -14.74
CA ASP A 99 -9.36 -13.63 -15.02
C ASP A 99 -10.56 -13.88 -15.94
N GLY A 100 -11.70 -13.24 -15.68
CA GLY A 100 -12.89 -13.33 -16.52
C GLY A 100 -12.66 -12.87 -17.96
N GLU A 101 -11.94 -11.76 -18.17
CA GLU A 101 -11.54 -11.30 -19.50
C GLU A 101 -10.64 -12.32 -20.21
N ARG A 102 -9.66 -12.89 -19.51
CA ARG A 102 -8.73 -13.90 -20.03
C ARG A 102 -9.45 -15.17 -20.47
N TRP A 103 -10.41 -15.67 -19.68
CA TRP A 103 -11.21 -16.84 -20.05
C TRP A 103 -12.06 -16.57 -21.29
N ARG A 104 -12.71 -15.40 -21.36
CA ARG A 104 -13.55 -15.01 -22.51
C ARG A 104 -12.73 -14.90 -23.79
N ASP A 105 -11.52 -14.37 -23.72
CA ASP A 105 -10.63 -14.28 -24.87
C ASP A 105 -10.18 -15.68 -25.35
N GLY A 106 -9.84 -16.58 -24.42
CA GLY A 106 -9.50 -17.97 -24.75
C GLY A 106 -10.66 -18.77 -25.35
N GLU A 107 -11.90 -18.58 -24.87
CA GLU A 107 -13.09 -19.17 -25.50
C GLU A 107 -13.35 -18.62 -26.89
N THR A 108 -13.17 -17.31 -27.09
CA THR A 108 -13.36 -16.67 -28.39
C THR A 108 -12.31 -17.14 -29.40
N GLU A 109 -11.07 -17.35 -28.96
CA GLU A 109 -10.00 -17.91 -29.78
C GLU A 109 -10.24 -19.39 -30.12
N THR A 110 -10.66 -20.21 -29.15
CA THR A 110 -10.98 -21.64 -29.40
C THR A 110 -12.24 -21.81 -30.28
N ARG A 111 -13.23 -20.92 -30.16
CA ARG A 111 -14.41 -20.88 -31.03
C ARG A 111 -14.03 -20.40 -32.43
N GLY A 112 -13.27 -19.32 -32.55
CA GLY A 112 -12.74 -18.83 -33.83
C GLY A 112 -11.82 -19.85 -34.52
N ARG A 113 -11.07 -20.66 -33.76
CA ARG A 113 -10.28 -21.78 -34.29
C ARG A 113 -11.15 -22.96 -34.73
N ARG A 114 -12.24 -23.27 -34.02
CA ARG A 114 -13.26 -24.25 -34.45
C ARG A 114 -13.98 -23.78 -35.72
N ASP A 115 -14.31 -22.50 -35.82
CA ASP A 115 -14.96 -21.91 -36.99
C ASP A 115 -14.00 -21.80 -38.16
N LYS A 116 -12.72 -21.43 -37.96
CA LYS A 116 -11.67 -21.54 -39.00
C LYS A 116 -11.46 -22.97 -39.49
N LYS A 117 -11.57 -23.97 -38.60
CA LYS A 117 -11.49 -25.38 -38.99
C LYS A 117 -12.70 -25.82 -39.84
N ARG A 118 -13.87 -25.18 -39.67
CA ARG A 118 -15.05 -25.33 -40.55
C ARG A 118 -14.95 -24.52 -41.86
N LEU A 119 -14.36 -23.33 -41.81
CA LEU A 119 -14.17 -22.42 -42.95
C LEU A 119 -12.99 -22.81 -43.85
N ASN A 120 -12.13 -23.76 -43.45
CA ASN A 120 -11.09 -24.33 -44.29
C ASN A 120 -11.61 -25.19 -45.47
N TYR A 121 -12.94 -25.31 -45.66
CA TYR A 121 -13.54 -25.85 -46.89
C TYR A 121 -14.03 -24.75 -47.86
N LEU A 122 -13.92 -23.47 -47.50
CA LEU A 122 -14.35 -22.34 -48.33
C LEU A 122 -13.30 -21.22 -48.31
N ASN A 123 -12.43 -21.30 -49.32
CA ASN A 123 -11.59 -20.26 -49.91
C ASN A 123 -10.47 -19.58 -49.12
N VAL A 124 -9.37 -19.48 -49.86
CA VAL A 124 -8.08 -18.87 -49.57
C VAL A 124 -8.24 -17.34 -49.60
N GLY A 125 -8.08 -16.68 -48.44
CA GLY A 125 -8.08 -15.21 -48.37
C GLY A 125 -7.71 -14.58 -47.03
N GLU A 126 -7.84 -15.28 -45.91
CA GLU A 126 -7.75 -14.64 -44.57
C GLU A 126 -6.36 -14.63 -43.90
N LYS A 127 -5.26 -14.80 -44.65
CA LYS A 127 -3.92 -14.77 -44.02
C LYS A 127 -3.45 -13.36 -43.64
N LYS A 128 -4.10 -12.29 -44.13
CA LYS A 128 -3.73 -10.90 -43.82
C LYS A 128 -4.54 -10.26 -42.68
N PHE A 129 -5.69 -10.85 -42.30
CA PHE A 129 -6.57 -10.30 -41.27
C PHE A 129 -6.26 -10.80 -39.85
N SER A 130 -5.58 -11.95 -39.70
CA SER A 130 -5.26 -12.49 -38.37
C SER A 130 -4.08 -11.81 -37.67
N ASN A 131 -3.15 -11.19 -38.41
CA ASN A 131 -1.98 -10.53 -37.82
C ASN A 131 -2.28 -9.10 -37.34
N THR A 132 -3.36 -8.48 -37.84
CA THR A 132 -3.85 -7.17 -37.36
C THR A 132 -4.60 -7.30 -36.04
N LEU A 133 -5.32 -8.42 -35.85
CA LEU A 133 -6.15 -8.66 -34.67
C LEU A 133 -5.37 -9.10 -33.41
N SER A 134 -4.18 -9.68 -33.57
CA SER A 134 -3.35 -10.13 -32.44
C SER A 134 -2.56 -8.99 -31.79
N ASN A 135 -2.26 -7.91 -32.53
CA ASN A 135 -1.59 -6.72 -31.98
C ASN A 135 -2.58 -5.67 -31.44
N GLU A 136 -3.83 -5.65 -31.89
CA GLU A 136 -4.81 -4.64 -31.46
C GLU A 136 -5.65 -5.03 -30.22
N ARG A 137 -5.66 -6.30 -29.79
CA ARG A 137 -6.60 -6.76 -28.75
C ARG A 137 -6.05 -7.01 -27.35
N LEU A 138 -4.74 -6.87 -27.13
CA LEU A 138 -4.16 -7.12 -25.79
C LEU A 138 -3.95 -5.87 -24.93
N VAL A 139 -4.04 -4.65 -25.45
CA VAL A 139 -4.14 -3.41 -24.65
C VAL A 139 -4.71 -2.30 -25.55
N SER A 140 -6.02 -2.28 -25.83
CA SER A 140 -6.63 -1.05 -26.37
C SER A 140 -6.86 -0.07 -25.22
N SER A 141 -5.77 0.51 -24.71
CA SER A 141 -5.80 1.57 -23.71
C SER A 141 -6.40 2.82 -24.31
N HIS A 142 -7.57 3.26 -23.84
CA HIS A 142 -8.06 4.59 -24.21
C HIS A 142 -7.19 5.66 -23.54
N TRP A 143 -6.58 5.37 -22.38
CA TRP A 143 -5.59 6.27 -21.81
C TRP A 143 -4.24 6.11 -22.51
N GLN A 144 -3.82 7.17 -23.21
CA GLN A 144 -2.51 7.23 -23.84
C GLN A 144 -1.40 7.13 -22.79
N THR A 145 -0.23 6.63 -23.18
CA THR A 145 0.97 6.55 -22.32
C THR A 145 1.30 7.89 -21.65
N THR A 146 1.05 9.01 -22.36
CA THR A 146 1.21 10.38 -21.83
C THR A 146 0.34 10.66 -20.61
N ARG A 147 -0.89 10.12 -20.57
CA ARG A 147 -1.78 10.25 -19.41
C ARG A 147 -1.25 9.46 -18.22
N PHE A 148 -0.78 8.23 -18.42
CA PHE A 148 -0.17 7.45 -17.34
C PHE A 148 1.10 8.12 -16.77
N LEU A 149 1.94 8.68 -17.64
CA LEU A 149 3.09 9.48 -17.21
C LEU A 149 2.67 10.72 -16.41
N GLY A 150 1.61 11.41 -16.85
CA GLY A 150 1.01 12.51 -16.10
C GLY A 150 0.50 12.07 -14.72
N ILE A 151 -0.13 10.89 -14.62
CA ILE A 151 -0.61 10.34 -13.35
C ILE A 151 0.58 10.07 -12.42
N ILE A 152 1.63 9.40 -12.91
CA ILE A 152 2.85 9.14 -12.12
C ILE A 152 3.45 10.46 -11.61
N GLY A 153 3.61 11.45 -12.49
CA GLY A 153 4.13 12.77 -12.13
C GLY A 153 3.26 13.45 -11.07
N LEU A 154 1.94 13.37 -11.20
CA LEU A 154 1.00 13.94 -10.24
C LEU A 154 1.04 13.24 -8.88
N MET A 155 1.09 11.91 -8.85
CA MET A 155 1.20 11.13 -7.59
C MET A 155 2.52 11.46 -6.87
N LEU A 156 3.64 11.50 -7.59
CA LEU A 156 4.94 11.88 -7.01
C LEU A 156 4.94 13.33 -6.51
N LEU A 157 4.39 14.26 -7.29
CA LEU A 157 4.31 15.66 -6.91
C LEU A 157 3.45 15.84 -5.65
N LEU A 158 2.30 15.17 -5.55
CA LEU A 158 1.48 15.16 -4.33
C LEU A 158 2.28 14.67 -3.12
N ILE A 159 2.98 13.54 -3.24
CA ILE A 159 3.78 12.98 -2.14
C ILE A 159 4.87 13.96 -1.70
N VAL A 160 5.60 14.57 -2.65
CA VAL A 160 6.66 15.53 -2.36
C VAL A 160 6.12 16.81 -1.72
N VAL A 161 5.00 17.35 -2.22
CA VAL A 161 4.34 18.53 -1.66
C VAL A 161 3.91 18.28 -0.22
N LEU A 162 3.26 17.13 0.04
CA LEU A 162 2.85 16.75 1.38
C LEU A 162 4.06 16.61 2.30
N LEU A 163 5.11 15.92 1.86
CA LEU A 163 6.31 15.71 2.66
C LEU A 163 7.00 17.03 3.01
N ILE A 164 7.28 17.87 2.01
CA ILE A 164 8.01 19.14 2.23
C ILE A 164 7.18 20.08 3.08
N GLY A 165 5.92 20.31 2.71
CA GLY A 165 5.18 21.38 3.34
C GLY A 165 4.59 21.01 4.70
N LEU A 166 4.25 19.74 4.96
CA LEU A 166 3.85 19.31 6.32
C LEU A 166 5.07 19.30 7.26
N GLN A 167 6.24 18.90 6.76
CA GLN A 167 7.51 19.01 7.51
C GLN A 167 7.87 20.48 7.81
N ALA A 168 7.68 21.38 6.83
CA ALA A 168 7.94 22.81 6.97
C ALA A 168 6.83 23.59 7.70
N ARG A 169 5.78 22.91 8.20
CA ARG A 169 4.61 23.52 8.87
C ARG A 169 3.85 24.54 8.03
N LEU A 170 3.90 24.41 6.70
CA LEU A 170 3.14 25.22 5.74
C LEU A 170 1.74 24.62 5.51
N VAL A 171 0.94 24.56 6.57
CA VAL A 171 -0.32 23.77 6.62
C VAL A 171 -1.36 24.26 5.61
N TRP A 172 -1.65 25.56 5.58
CA TRP A 172 -2.69 26.07 4.69
C TRP A 172 -2.22 26.07 3.23
N GLN A 173 -0.93 26.33 2.97
CA GLN A 173 -0.35 26.28 1.63
C GLN A 173 -0.35 24.86 1.07
N THR A 174 0.05 23.87 1.88
CA THR A 174 0.00 22.46 1.49
C THR A 174 -1.41 21.98 1.25
N THR A 175 -2.36 22.37 2.09
CA THR A 175 -3.76 22.01 1.92
C THR A 175 -4.31 22.58 0.61
N LEU A 176 -4.09 23.86 0.35
CA LEU A 176 -4.53 24.51 -0.89
C LEU A 176 -3.90 23.86 -2.12
N LEU A 177 -2.58 23.67 -2.11
CA LEU A 177 -1.85 23.06 -3.22
C LEU A 177 -2.29 21.62 -3.45
N SER A 178 -2.51 20.85 -2.38
CA SER A 178 -3.00 19.47 -2.48
C SER A 178 -4.42 19.42 -3.05
N ILE A 179 -5.31 20.34 -2.69
CA ILE A 179 -6.65 20.45 -3.30
C ILE A 179 -6.52 20.74 -4.79
N ILE A 180 -5.69 21.69 -5.20
CA ILE A 180 -5.49 22.03 -6.62
C ILE A 180 -4.96 20.81 -7.40
N LEU A 181 -3.96 20.10 -6.85
CA LEU A 181 -3.41 18.90 -7.44
C LEU A 181 -4.42 17.74 -7.48
N CYS A 182 -5.27 17.60 -6.46
CA CYS A 182 -6.32 16.59 -6.45
C CYS A 182 -7.41 16.89 -7.50
N ILE A 183 -7.78 18.16 -7.66
CA ILE A 183 -8.72 18.61 -8.70
C ILE A 183 -8.14 18.34 -10.08
N SER A 184 -6.86 18.68 -10.31
CA SER A 184 -6.21 18.40 -11.59
C SER A 184 -6.16 16.90 -11.91
N GLY A 185 -5.94 16.06 -10.89
CA GLY A 185 -5.97 14.61 -11.07
C GLY A 185 -7.36 14.05 -11.43
N PHE A 186 -8.46 14.63 -10.97
CA PHE A 186 -9.80 14.18 -11.40
C PHE A 186 -10.00 14.23 -12.92
N PHE A 187 -9.42 15.22 -13.60
CA PHE A 187 -9.45 15.29 -15.06
C PHE A 187 -8.62 14.16 -15.69
N LEU A 188 -7.51 13.78 -15.06
CA LEU A 188 -6.60 12.76 -15.56
C LEU A 188 -7.16 11.34 -15.39
N PHE A 189 -7.88 11.08 -14.30
CA PHE A 189 -8.57 9.81 -14.04
C PHE A 189 -9.97 9.74 -14.67
N SER A 190 -10.38 10.71 -15.50
CA SER A 190 -11.71 10.76 -16.08
C SER A 190 -11.95 9.70 -17.17
N LYS A 191 -13.19 9.23 -17.28
CA LYS A 191 -13.67 8.28 -18.30
C LYS A 191 -12.84 6.98 -18.36
N PRO A 192 -12.83 6.17 -17.28
CA PRO A 192 -12.16 4.88 -17.30
C PRO A 192 -12.93 3.88 -18.19
N VAL A 193 -12.21 3.26 -19.12
CA VAL A 193 -12.77 2.25 -20.03
C VAL A 193 -12.36 0.86 -19.56
N ASN A 194 -11.08 0.67 -19.30
CA ASN A 194 -10.49 -0.63 -18.94
C ASN A 194 -10.71 -0.99 -17.47
N THR A 195 -10.67 -2.29 -17.16
CA THR A 195 -10.74 -2.82 -15.77
C THR A 195 -9.68 -2.18 -14.88
N THR A 196 -8.43 -2.10 -15.34
CA THR A 196 -7.34 -1.43 -14.63
C THR A 196 -7.58 0.08 -14.47
N GLU A 197 -8.08 0.78 -15.51
CA GLU A 197 -8.40 2.21 -15.42
C GLU A 197 -9.52 2.47 -14.39
N LYS A 198 -10.52 1.57 -14.30
CA LYS A 198 -11.59 1.64 -13.30
C LYS A 198 -11.05 1.42 -11.88
N LEU A 199 -10.13 0.47 -11.69
CA LEU A 199 -9.43 0.29 -10.43
C LEU A 199 -8.68 1.56 -10.04
N LEU A 200 -7.85 2.08 -10.94
CA LEU A 200 -7.04 3.29 -10.72
C LEU A 200 -7.92 4.51 -10.38
N ASN A 201 -9.04 4.70 -11.08
CA ASN A 201 -10.02 5.75 -10.76
C ASN A 201 -10.62 5.57 -9.35
N SER A 202 -10.97 4.33 -8.98
CA SER A 202 -11.57 4.03 -7.67
C SER A 202 -10.57 4.24 -6.54
N LEU A 203 -9.34 3.74 -6.70
CA LEU A 203 -8.24 3.98 -5.77
C LEU A 203 -7.99 5.48 -5.61
N TYR A 204 -7.94 6.24 -6.72
CA TYR A 204 -7.70 7.67 -6.67
C TYR A 204 -8.77 8.41 -5.85
N ARG A 205 -10.05 8.10 -6.06
CA ARG A 205 -11.16 8.69 -5.29
C ARG A 205 -11.02 8.42 -3.79
N TRP A 206 -10.70 7.18 -3.41
CA TRP A 206 -10.44 6.83 -2.02
C TRP A 206 -9.20 7.52 -1.46
N GLY A 207 -8.11 7.59 -2.23
CA GLY A 207 -6.89 8.29 -1.83
C GLY A 207 -7.12 9.77 -1.56
N VAL A 208 -7.86 10.46 -2.44
CA VAL A 208 -8.27 11.88 -2.26
C VAL A 208 -9.17 12.04 -1.03
N TYR A 209 -10.12 11.14 -0.81
CA TYR A 209 -11.00 11.17 0.36
C TYR A 209 -10.22 11.07 1.67
N TRP A 210 -9.34 10.08 1.80
CA TRP A 210 -8.52 9.89 3.00
C TRP A 210 -7.51 11.01 3.20
N LEU A 211 -6.88 11.50 2.12
CA LEU A 211 -5.99 12.65 2.20
C LEU A 211 -6.75 13.89 2.70
N GLY A 212 -7.93 14.17 2.14
CA GLY A 212 -8.75 15.31 2.55
C GLY A 212 -9.09 15.26 4.04
N LEU A 213 -9.55 14.10 4.53
CA LEU A 213 -9.77 13.88 5.97
C LEU A 213 -8.51 14.13 6.80
N GLY A 214 -7.37 13.60 6.36
CA GLY A 214 -6.09 13.75 7.07
C GLY A 214 -5.62 15.20 7.18
N LEU A 215 -5.74 15.97 6.10
CA LEU A 215 -5.40 17.40 6.08
C LEU A 215 -6.39 18.24 6.89
N CYS A 216 -7.67 17.88 6.94
CA CYS A 216 -8.64 18.54 7.81
C CYS A 216 -8.33 18.33 9.31
N PHE A 217 -7.82 17.17 9.70
CA PHE A 217 -7.45 16.87 11.08
C PHE A 217 -6.06 17.40 11.49
N GLU A 218 -5.22 17.81 10.54
CA GLU A 218 -3.86 18.29 10.84
C GLU A 218 -3.85 19.55 11.73
N PRO A 219 -4.60 20.63 11.40
CA PRO A 219 -4.64 21.84 12.22
C PRO A 219 -5.19 21.58 13.62
N TYR A 220 -6.15 20.65 13.72
CA TYR A 220 -6.80 20.29 14.98
C TYR A 220 -5.84 19.64 15.99
N GLN A 221 -4.89 18.82 15.52
CA GLN A 221 -3.97 18.06 16.39
C GLN A 221 -2.56 18.65 16.47
N GLY A 222 -2.33 19.80 15.82
CA GLY A 222 -1.03 20.47 15.82
C GLY A 222 0.07 19.67 15.15
N GLY A 223 -0.28 18.79 14.19
CA GLY A 223 0.69 18.03 13.40
C GLY A 223 0.44 16.53 13.25
N ILE A 224 1.31 15.95 12.43
CA ILE A 224 1.40 14.52 12.19
C ILE A 224 2.45 13.94 13.16
N LYS A 225 2.01 13.10 14.10
CA LYS A 225 2.88 12.44 15.08
C LYS A 225 2.63 10.93 15.03
N LYS A 226 3.69 10.14 15.23
CA LYS A 226 3.64 8.67 15.20
C LYS A 226 3.51 8.04 16.59
N ASP A 227 4.20 8.58 17.60
CA ASP A 227 4.26 7.97 18.94
C ASP A 227 2.93 8.13 19.69
N ASN A 228 2.43 9.37 19.75
CA ASN A 228 1.03 9.66 20.01
C ASN A 228 0.34 9.85 18.66
N ALA A 229 0.03 8.72 18.03
CA ALA A 229 -0.48 8.68 16.66
C ALA A 229 -1.72 9.59 16.49
N THR A 230 -1.60 10.62 15.65
CA THR A 230 -2.69 11.55 15.38
C THR A 230 -3.65 10.99 14.31
N MET A 231 -4.88 11.47 14.28
CA MET A 231 -5.85 11.11 13.23
C MET A 231 -5.37 11.58 11.87
N SER A 232 -4.75 12.77 11.83
CA SER A 232 -4.08 13.25 10.63
C SER A 232 -2.98 12.27 10.16
N TYR A 233 -2.20 11.69 11.08
CA TYR A 233 -1.22 10.65 10.74
C TYR A 233 -1.90 9.45 10.07
N PHE A 234 -2.96 8.89 10.65
CA PHE A 234 -3.64 7.72 10.08
C PHE A 234 -4.22 7.98 8.68
N PHE A 235 -4.97 9.08 8.51
CA PHE A 235 -5.66 9.34 7.25
C PHE A 235 -4.73 9.86 6.15
N THR A 236 -3.78 10.74 6.47
CA THR A 236 -2.80 11.26 5.50
C THR A 236 -1.89 10.14 5.00
N THR A 237 -1.41 9.27 5.89
CA THR A 237 -0.57 8.12 5.47
C THR A 237 -1.36 7.10 4.66
N THR A 238 -2.64 6.87 4.98
CA THR A 238 -3.53 6.02 4.16
C THR A 238 -3.69 6.59 2.75
N GLY A 239 -3.95 7.90 2.62
CA GLY A 239 -4.02 8.57 1.32
C GLY A 239 -2.72 8.45 0.53
N MET A 240 -1.58 8.73 1.15
CA MET A 240 -0.26 8.58 0.52
C MET A 240 0.03 7.13 0.11
N ALA A 241 -0.33 6.15 0.93
CA ALA A 241 -0.15 4.73 0.62
C ALA A 241 -0.94 4.33 -0.63
N ILE A 242 -2.17 4.84 -0.78
CA ILE A 242 -2.99 4.61 -1.98
C ILE A 242 -2.35 5.27 -3.22
N PHE A 243 -1.78 6.47 -3.10
CA PHE A 243 -1.09 7.12 -4.22
C PHE A 243 0.19 6.37 -4.63
N ILE A 244 0.96 5.86 -3.66
CA ILE A 244 2.11 4.98 -3.91
C ILE A 244 1.64 3.69 -4.59
N LEU A 245 0.53 3.10 -4.14
CA LEU A 245 -0.04 1.89 -4.74
C LEU A 245 -0.45 2.14 -6.21
N ILE A 246 -1.11 3.26 -6.50
CA ILE A 246 -1.42 3.68 -7.88
C ILE A 246 -0.15 3.76 -8.73
N LEU A 247 0.90 4.39 -8.21
CA LEU A 247 2.18 4.51 -8.88
C LEU A 247 2.80 3.14 -9.18
N LEU A 248 2.80 2.24 -8.19
CA LEU A 248 3.35 0.89 -8.33
C LEU A 248 2.55 0.05 -9.33
N ILE A 249 1.22 0.12 -9.32
CA ILE A 249 0.36 -0.58 -10.31
C ILE A 249 0.70 -0.10 -11.73
N ILE A 250 0.87 1.21 -11.95
CA ILE A 250 1.21 1.72 -13.28
C ILE A 250 2.61 1.24 -13.70
N LEU A 251 3.61 1.30 -12.81
CA LEU A 251 4.97 0.88 -13.15
C LEU A 251 5.08 -0.64 -13.40
N ILE A 252 4.45 -1.45 -12.55
CA ILE A 252 4.55 -2.91 -12.58
C ILE A 252 3.60 -3.50 -13.63
N ASP A 253 2.31 -3.21 -13.54
CA ASP A 253 1.28 -3.86 -14.35
C ASP A 253 1.10 -3.19 -15.73
N VAL A 254 1.14 -1.86 -15.80
CA VAL A 254 0.93 -1.13 -17.07
C VAL A 254 2.21 -1.06 -17.90
N PHE A 255 3.33 -0.63 -17.31
CA PHE A 255 4.62 -0.51 -18.00
C PHE A 255 5.45 -1.81 -18.01
N LYS A 256 4.99 -2.87 -17.34
CA LYS A 256 5.64 -4.18 -17.29
C LYS A 256 7.10 -4.11 -16.82
N LYS A 257 7.42 -3.20 -15.90
CA LYS A 257 8.78 -2.99 -15.35
C LYS A 257 9.07 -3.81 -14.10
N GLN A 258 8.44 -5.00 -13.97
CA GLN A 258 8.59 -5.88 -12.82
C GLN A 258 10.07 -6.17 -12.48
N SER A 259 10.91 -6.46 -13.48
CA SER A 259 12.32 -6.81 -13.25
C SER A 259 13.12 -5.72 -12.53
N TRP A 260 12.80 -4.44 -12.75
CA TRP A 260 13.48 -3.31 -12.11
C TRP A 260 13.07 -3.17 -10.64
N LEU A 261 11.86 -3.62 -10.31
CA LEU A 261 11.29 -3.57 -8.97
C LEU A 261 11.35 -4.94 -8.28
N GLN A 262 12.03 -5.93 -8.86
CA GLN A 262 12.04 -7.30 -8.36
C GLN A 262 12.60 -7.37 -6.94
N LEU A 263 13.61 -6.55 -6.61
CA LEU A 263 14.14 -6.47 -5.26
C LEU A 263 13.04 -6.07 -4.26
N LEU A 264 12.21 -5.06 -4.59
CA LEU A 264 11.10 -4.64 -3.74
C LEU A 264 10.01 -5.72 -3.64
N ILE A 265 9.69 -6.39 -4.77
CA ILE A 265 8.69 -7.46 -4.82
C ILE A 265 9.12 -8.63 -3.93
N ASP A 266 10.37 -9.09 -4.07
CA ASP A 266 10.90 -10.22 -3.31
C ASP A 266 10.91 -9.93 -1.80
N ASN A 267 11.13 -8.66 -1.42
CA ASN A 267 11.06 -8.20 -0.03
C ASN A 267 9.63 -8.14 0.50
N GLY A 268 8.68 -7.66 -0.31
CA GLY A 268 7.27 -7.61 0.05
C GLY A 268 6.62 -8.98 0.25
N MET A 269 7.14 -10.02 -0.41
CA MET A 269 6.69 -11.41 -0.20
C MET A 269 7.12 -12.00 1.15
N ASN A 270 8.14 -11.41 1.79
CA ASN A 270 8.74 -11.98 3.00
C ASN A 270 9.20 -10.91 4.00
N PRO A 271 8.27 -10.03 4.46
CA PRO A 271 8.63 -8.88 5.29
C PRO A 271 9.21 -9.28 6.65
N MET A 272 8.83 -10.45 7.18
CA MET A 272 9.32 -10.94 8.46
C MET A 272 10.81 -11.30 8.43
N ILE A 273 11.32 -11.84 7.32
CA ILE A 273 12.76 -12.11 7.21
C ILE A 273 13.52 -10.79 7.20
N ALA A 274 13.00 -9.72 6.61
CA ALA A 274 13.66 -8.41 6.66
C ALA A 274 13.81 -7.92 8.12
N TYR A 275 12.75 -8.08 8.92
CA TYR A 275 12.76 -7.72 10.34
C TYR A 275 13.77 -8.55 11.15
N VAL A 276 13.73 -9.87 11.00
CA VAL A 276 14.60 -10.81 11.72
C VAL A 276 16.06 -10.67 11.26
N ALA A 277 16.31 -10.44 9.97
CA ALA A 277 17.65 -10.34 9.40
C ALA A 277 18.42 -9.14 9.94
N PHE A 278 17.78 -7.98 10.17
CA PHE A 278 18.48 -6.86 10.80
C PHE A 278 18.94 -7.23 12.21
N ALA A 279 18.02 -7.65 13.06
CA ALA A 279 18.26 -7.86 14.48
C ALA A 279 19.15 -9.07 14.79
N ASN A 280 19.03 -10.15 14.00
CA ASN A 280 19.69 -11.43 14.29
C ASN A 280 20.87 -11.76 13.36
N VAL A 281 21.04 -11.02 12.26
CA VAL A 281 22.14 -11.27 11.32
C VAL A 281 23.01 -10.02 11.18
N LEU A 282 22.47 -8.93 10.64
CA LEU A 282 23.28 -7.76 10.31
C LEU A 282 23.87 -7.11 11.56
N TRP A 283 23.05 -6.83 12.57
CA TRP A 283 23.48 -6.13 13.78
C TRP A 283 24.50 -6.93 14.61
N PRO A 284 24.30 -8.23 14.90
CA PRO A 284 25.31 -9.04 15.59
C PRO A 284 26.63 -9.14 14.83
N ILE A 285 26.62 -9.27 13.50
CA ILE A 285 27.85 -9.30 12.70
C ILE A 285 28.63 -8.00 12.87
N LEU A 286 27.96 -6.84 12.80
CA LEU A 286 28.62 -5.53 12.94
C LEU A 286 29.24 -5.32 14.32
N ILE A 287 28.62 -5.88 15.37
CA ILE A 287 29.16 -5.83 16.73
C ILE A 287 30.35 -6.79 16.86
N LEU A 288 30.23 -8.03 16.38
CA LEU A 288 31.28 -9.03 16.49
C LEU A 288 32.53 -8.69 15.66
N THR A 289 32.38 -7.93 14.57
CA THR A 289 33.53 -7.45 13.80
C THR A 289 34.10 -6.14 14.32
N GLU A 290 33.49 -5.50 15.34
CA GLU A 290 33.83 -4.15 15.84
C GLU A 290 33.68 -3.04 14.78
N TRP A 291 33.04 -3.32 13.64
CA TRP A 291 32.82 -2.33 12.57
C TRP A 291 31.72 -1.33 12.92
N ASN A 292 30.86 -1.64 13.90
CA ASN A 292 29.78 -0.74 14.30
C ASN A 292 30.30 0.66 14.65
N ASP A 293 31.37 0.75 15.45
CA ASP A 293 31.87 2.02 15.97
C ASP A 293 32.62 2.80 14.88
N GLN A 294 33.42 2.11 14.07
CA GLN A 294 34.08 2.69 12.89
C GLN A 294 33.07 3.27 11.90
N ILE A 295 32.01 2.52 11.59
CA ILE A 295 30.96 3.01 10.69
C ILE A 295 30.24 4.20 11.32
N ASN A 296 29.94 4.17 12.63
CA ASN A 296 29.30 5.29 13.32
C ASN A 296 30.12 6.58 13.24
N GLU A 297 31.44 6.49 13.45
CA GLU A 297 32.35 7.64 13.31
C GLU A 297 32.41 8.15 11.87
N MET A 298 32.56 7.25 10.89
CA MET A 298 32.58 7.61 9.46
C MET A 298 31.26 8.16 8.95
N THR A 299 30.16 7.99 9.69
CA THR A 299 28.80 8.34 9.24
C THR A 299 28.12 9.40 10.09
N ALA A 300 28.89 10.17 10.86
CA ALA A 300 28.37 11.20 11.78
C ALA A 300 27.60 12.34 11.08
N THR A 301 27.82 12.60 9.79
CA THR A 301 27.08 13.65 9.06
C THR A 301 25.71 13.18 8.57
N PRO A 302 24.71 14.07 8.37
CA PRO A 302 23.39 13.68 7.92
C PRO A 302 23.37 12.90 6.59
N VAL A 303 24.21 13.30 5.62
CA VAL A 303 24.29 12.64 4.31
C VAL A 303 24.95 11.27 4.44
N THR A 304 26.05 11.16 5.19
CA THR A 304 26.73 9.88 5.41
C THR A 304 25.89 8.91 6.24
N GLY A 305 25.11 9.42 7.20
CA GLY A 305 24.13 8.63 7.96
C GLY A 305 23.00 8.10 7.08
N PHE A 306 22.50 8.91 6.13
CA PHE A 306 21.56 8.46 5.12
C PHE A 306 22.15 7.35 4.24
N LEU A 307 23.38 7.52 3.74
CA LEU A 307 24.07 6.52 2.93
C LEU A 307 24.27 5.20 3.69
N ARG A 308 24.61 5.27 4.99
CA ARG A 308 24.68 4.10 5.87
C ARG A 308 23.33 3.37 5.94
N GLY A 309 22.25 4.11 6.18
CA GLY A 309 20.90 3.54 6.22
C GLY A 309 20.52 2.88 4.91
N LEU A 310 20.84 3.51 3.78
CA LEU A 310 20.64 2.95 2.44
C LEU A 310 21.45 1.66 2.24
N ALA A 311 22.72 1.65 2.63
CA ALA A 311 23.59 0.48 2.52
C ALA A 311 23.05 -0.71 3.36
N TYR A 312 22.70 -0.48 4.63
CA TYR A 312 22.12 -1.52 5.49
C TYR A 312 20.81 -2.06 4.95
N THR A 313 19.93 -1.16 4.47
CA THR A 313 18.65 -1.56 3.87
C THR A 313 18.87 -2.38 2.61
N LEU A 314 19.85 -2.04 1.76
CA LEU A 314 20.16 -2.77 0.54
C LEU A 314 20.75 -4.16 0.84
N ILE A 315 21.65 -4.27 1.81
CA ILE A 315 22.20 -5.55 2.26
C ILE A 315 21.08 -6.49 2.71
N ILE A 316 20.18 -6.00 3.57
CA ILE A 316 19.03 -6.77 4.03
C ILE A 316 18.09 -7.10 2.89
N ALA A 317 17.82 -6.14 2.00
CA ALA A 317 16.94 -6.37 0.86
C ALA A 317 17.46 -7.48 -0.07
N CYS A 318 18.78 -7.51 -0.31
CA CYS A 318 19.43 -8.59 -1.06
C CYS A 318 19.36 -9.93 -0.32
N PHE A 319 19.59 -9.92 0.99
CA PHE A 319 19.49 -11.13 1.83
C PHE A 319 18.06 -11.72 1.79
N VAL A 320 17.04 -10.88 1.97
CA VAL A 320 15.63 -11.30 1.89
C VAL A 320 15.29 -11.80 0.49
N SER A 321 15.74 -11.10 -0.56
CA SER A 321 15.52 -11.53 -1.94
C SER A 321 16.13 -12.91 -2.22
N LEU A 322 17.32 -13.19 -1.68
CA LEU A 322 17.94 -14.52 -1.74
C LEU A 322 17.04 -15.58 -1.07
N PHE A 323 16.57 -15.33 0.15
CA PHE A 323 15.68 -16.27 0.87
C PHE A 323 14.35 -16.50 0.14
N THR A 324 13.74 -15.43 -0.39
CA THR A 324 12.51 -15.52 -1.19
C THR A 324 12.74 -16.37 -2.44
N ARG A 325 13.87 -16.22 -3.15
CA ARG A 325 14.23 -17.05 -4.31
C ARG A 325 14.49 -18.51 -3.94
N LEU A 326 15.03 -18.76 -2.75
CA LEU A 326 15.19 -20.10 -2.18
C LEU A 326 13.88 -20.69 -1.65
N LYS A 327 12.74 -19.97 -1.76
CA LYS A 327 11.42 -20.35 -1.23
C LYS A 327 11.42 -20.60 0.29
N LEU A 328 12.32 -19.95 1.01
CA LEU A 328 12.37 -19.98 2.47
C LEU A 328 11.51 -18.85 3.01
N PHE A 329 10.27 -19.18 3.36
CA PHE A 329 9.29 -18.21 3.87
C PHE A 329 9.14 -18.36 5.38
N LEU A 330 9.31 -17.24 6.10
CA LEU A 330 8.93 -17.18 7.50
C LEU A 330 7.44 -16.84 7.56
N LYS A 331 6.60 -17.84 7.85
CA LYS A 331 5.16 -17.60 8.05
C LYS A 331 4.94 -17.01 9.44
N THR A 332 4.16 -15.93 9.50
CA THR A 332 3.49 -15.43 10.70
C THR A 332 2.43 -16.39 11.18
#